data_AF-A0A1J3IR29-F1
#
_entry.id   AF-A0A1J3IR29-F1
#
_cell.length_a   1.000
_cell.length_b   1.000
_cell.length_c   1.000
_cell.angle_alpha   90.00
_cell.angle_beta   90.00
_cell.angle_gamma   90.00
#
_symmetry.space_group_name_H-M   'P 1'
#
loop_
_entity.id
_entity.type
_entity.pdbx_description
1 polymer ?
#
loop_
_entity_poly.entity_id
_entity_poly.type
_entity_poly.pdbx_seq_one_letter_code
_entity_poly.pdbx_strand_id
1 'polypeptide(L)'
;TFVRIYKMQKVDEYKADPYLATVLNCALWVVYGLPVVHPNSLLVITINASGLAIELLYLAVFIYFSPAPRKVKVGLWLIGEMVFVGIVATCTLLLFHTHNQRSSFV
;
A
#
# COMPACT_ATOMS: atom_id res chain seq x y z
N THR A 1 -4.33 -14.39 14.34
CA THR A 1 -3.98 -12.97 14.50
C THR A 1 -5.19 -12.09 14.82
N PHE A 2 -6.18 -11.97 13.93
CA PHE A 2 -7.36 -11.10 14.11
C PHE A 2 -8.26 -11.42 15.32
N VAL A 3 -8.58 -12.70 15.48
CA VAL A 3 -9.40 -13.19 16.61
C VAL A 3 -8.77 -12.81 17.96
N ARG A 4 -7.45 -12.69 18.04
CA ARG A 4 -6.73 -12.35 19.27
C ARG A 4 -6.78 -10.85 19.58
N ILE A 5 -6.57 -9.99 18.57
CA ILE A 5 -6.68 -8.52 18.73
C ILE A 5 -8.12 -8.14 19.10
N TYR A 6 -9.11 -8.73 18.43
CA TYR A 6 -10.52 -8.49 18.73
C TYR A 6 -10.92 -8.95 20.13
N LYS A 7 -10.47 -10.14 20.57
CA LYS A 7 -10.76 -10.68 21.91
C LYS A 7 -10.01 -9.96 23.04
N MET A 8 -8.77 -9.53 22.80
CA MET A 8 -7.94 -8.88 23.84
C MET A 8 -8.15 -7.36 23.90
N GLN A 9 -8.82 -6.77 22.90
CA GLN A 9 -9.00 -5.30 22.77
C GLN A 9 -7.68 -4.51 22.85
N LYS A 10 -6.55 -5.20 22.65
CA LYS A 10 -5.20 -4.65 22.73
C LYS A 10 -4.39 -5.25 21.60
N VAL A 11 -3.63 -4.37 20.97
CA VAL A 11 -2.60 -4.75 20.00
C VAL A 11 -1.36 -5.08 20.84
N ASP A 12 -1.03 -6.36 21.01
CA ASP A 12 0.23 -6.82 21.65
C ASP A 12 1.49 -6.25 20.93
N GLU A 13 2.64 -6.91 21.05
CA GLU A 13 3.88 -6.73 20.27
C GLU A 13 3.71 -6.84 18.73
N TYR A 14 2.49 -6.82 18.21
CA TYR A 14 2.22 -6.76 16.79
C TYR A 14 2.85 -5.51 16.18
N LYS A 15 3.63 -5.74 15.12
CA LYS A 15 4.34 -4.72 14.36
C LYS A 15 3.50 -4.32 13.14
N ALA A 16 3.35 -3.02 12.91
CA ALA A 16 2.68 -2.49 11.72
C ALA A 16 3.57 -2.56 10.47
N ASP A 17 4.89 -2.69 10.66
CA ASP A 17 5.90 -2.64 9.62
C ASP A 17 5.65 -3.59 8.42
N PRO A 18 5.30 -4.90 8.60
CA PRO A 18 5.02 -5.78 7.46
C PRO A 18 3.76 -5.38 6.68
N TYR A 19 2.75 -4.82 7.36
CA TYR A 19 1.51 -4.36 6.71
C TYR A 19 1.78 -3.10 5.88
N LEU A 20 2.57 -2.15 6.42
CA LEU A 20 3.01 -0.95 5.70
C LEU A 20 3.81 -1.31 4.44
N ALA A 21 4.81 -2.20 4.58
CA ALA A 21 5.60 -2.66 3.45
C ALA A 21 4.74 -3.30 2.34
N THR A 22 3.69 -4.04 2.74
CA THR A 22 2.77 -4.68 1.78
C THR A 22 1.83 -3.66 1.12
N VAL A 23 1.36 -2.64 1.85
CA VAL A 23 0.62 -1.51 1.29
C VAL A 23 1.45 -0.82 0.20
N LEU A 24 2.71 -0.47 0.49
CA LEU A 24 3.60 0.15 -0.48
C LEU A 24 3.81 -0.75 -1.72
N ASN A 25 4.09 -2.03 -1.51
CA ASN A 25 4.27 -2.99 -2.60
C ASN A 25 3.01 -3.09 -3.48
N CYS A 26 1.84 -3.29 -2.88
CA CYS A 26 0.59 -3.41 -3.63
C CYS A 26 0.23 -2.11 -4.35
N ALA A 27 0.47 -0.94 -3.75
CA ALA A 27 0.24 0.35 -4.39
C ALA A 27 1.11 0.54 -5.64
N LEU A 28 2.40 0.18 -5.59
CA LEU A 28 3.29 0.22 -6.75
C LEU A 28 2.84 -0.75 -7.86
N TRP A 29 2.44 -1.98 -7.51
CA TRP A 29 1.91 -2.93 -8.49
C TRP A 29 0.59 -2.49 -9.12
N VAL A 30 -0.26 -1.76 -8.37
CA VAL A 30 -1.46 -1.13 -8.93
C VAL A 30 -1.07 -0.06 -9.95
N VAL A 31 -0.11 0.80 -9.64
CA VAL A 31 0.41 1.81 -10.60
C VAL A 31 0.99 1.14 -11.84
N TYR A 32 1.82 0.10 -11.67
CA TYR A 32 2.39 -0.70 -12.75
C TYR A 32 1.29 -1.27 -13.65
N GLY A 33 0.27 -1.88 -13.04
CA GLY A 33 -0.79 -2.56 -13.76
C GLY A 33 -1.71 -1.65 -14.57
N LEU A 34 -1.71 -0.34 -14.32
CA LEU A 34 -2.57 0.61 -15.04
C LEU A 34 -2.31 0.56 -16.55
N PRO A 35 -3.35 0.59 -17.40
CA PRO A 35 -3.18 0.48 -18.86
C PRO A 35 -2.27 1.56 -19.48
N VAL A 36 -2.18 2.73 -18.84
CA VAL A 36 -1.30 3.83 -19.27
C VAL A 36 0.19 3.53 -19.00
N VAL A 37 0.48 2.66 -18.04
CA VAL A 37 1.83 2.19 -17.68
C VAL A 37 2.11 0.86 -18.40
N HIS A 38 1.39 -0.21 -18.02
CA HIS A 38 1.52 -1.53 -18.61
C HIS A 38 0.18 -2.04 -19.18
N PRO A 39 0.02 -2.14 -20.51
CA PRO A 39 -1.22 -2.62 -21.12
C PRO A 39 -1.47 -4.10 -20.78
N ASN A 40 -2.75 -4.51 -20.80
CA ASN A 40 -3.21 -5.89 -20.59
C ASN A 40 -2.89 -6.53 -19.21
N SER A 41 -2.71 -5.72 -18.16
CA SER A 41 -2.34 -6.17 -16.80
C SER A 41 -3.51 -6.24 -15.81
N LEU A 42 -4.73 -6.54 -16.25
CA LEU A 42 -5.92 -6.55 -15.38
C LEU A 42 -5.80 -7.49 -14.17
N LEU A 43 -5.23 -8.69 -14.36
CA LEU A 43 -5.02 -9.64 -13.26
C LEU A 43 -4.09 -9.06 -12.18
N VAL A 44 -3.03 -8.36 -12.60
CA VAL A 44 -2.09 -7.70 -11.69
C VAL A 44 -2.78 -6.60 -10.89
N ILE A 45 -3.62 -5.77 -11.53
CA ILE A 45 -4.42 -4.78 -10.82
C ILE A 45 -5.35 -5.46 -9.81
N THR A 46 -6.14 -6.45 -10.23
CA THR A 46 -7.17 -7.04 -9.36
C THR A 46 -6.58 -7.69 -8.11
N ILE A 47 -5.49 -8.46 -8.25
CA ILE A 47 -4.87 -9.11 -7.12
C ILE A 47 -4.23 -8.10 -6.16
N ASN A 48 -3.51 -7.09 -6.68
CA ASN A 48 -2.84 -6.11 -5.83
C ASN A 48 -3.82 -5.08 -5.24
N ALA A 49 -4.89 -4.71 -5.95
CA ALA A 49 -5.94 -3.86 -5.40
C ALA A 49 -6.70 -4.58 -4.27
N SER A 50 -6.98 -5.88 -4.44
CA SER A 50 -7.58 -6.68 -3.36
C SER A 50 -6.64 -6.83 -2.17
N GLY A 51 -5.35 -7.08 -2.41
CA GLY A 51 -4.32 -7.12 -1.36
C GLY A 51 -4.23 -5.79 -0.62
N LEU A 52 -4.15 -4.67 -1.34
CA LEU A 52 -4.14 -3.33 -0.77
C LEU A 52 -5.36 -3.07 0.10
N ALA A 53 -6.56 -3.43 -0.35
CA ALA A 53 -7.79 -3.28 0.43
C ALA A 53 -7.73 -4.09 1.73
N ILE A 54 -7.25 -5.33 1.66
CA ILE A 54 -7.09 -6.20 2.82
C ILE A 54 -6.07 -5.58 3.80
N GLU A 55 -4.88 -5.20 3.35
CA GLU A 55 -3.84 -4.61 4.20
C GLU A 55 -4.27 -3.29 4.85
N LEU A 56 -5.03 -2.46 4.13
CA LEU A 56 -5.62 -1.25 4.70
C LEU A 56 -6.67 -1.56 5.78
N LEU A 57 -7.45 -2.63 5.64
CA LEU A 57 -8.33 -3.10 6.72
C LEU A 57 -7.52 -3.60 7.92
N TYR A 58 -6.40 -4.29 7.70
CA TYR A 58 -5.47 -4.69 8.76
C TYR A 58 -4.95 -3.47 9.54
N LEU A 59 -4.47 -2.46 8.84
CA LEU A 59 -3.98 -1.22 9.44
C LEU A 59 -5.09 -0.40 10.11
N ALA A 60 -6.30 -0.37 9.56
CA ALA A 60 -7.44 0.31 10.16
C ALA A 60 -7.78 -0.29 11.53
N VAL A 61 -7.85 -1.62 11.62
CA VAL A 61 -8.06 -2.33 12.89
C VAL A 61 -6.90 -2.09 13.86
N PHE A 62 -5.66 -2.14 13.37
CA PHE A 62 -4.48 -1.87 14.17
C PHE A 62 -4.48 -0.44 14.76
N ILE A 63 -4.83 0.56 13.96
CA ILE A 63 -4.93 1.96 14.38
C ILE A 63 -6.08 2.14 15.37
N TYR A 64 -7.22 1.47 15.17
CA TYR A 64 -8.36 1.56 16.08
C TYR A 64 -7.97 1.16 17.51
N PHE A 65 -7.31 0.01 17.66
CA PHE A 65 -6.92 -0.55 18.97
C PHE A 65 -5.55 -0.08 19.51
N SER A 66 -4.78 0.71 18.76
CA SER A 66 -3.46 1.19 19.20
C SER A 66 -3.52 2.44 20.10
N PRO A 67 -2.49 2.73 20.91
CA PRO A 67 -2.36 4.01 21.61
C PRO A 67 -2.01 5.15 20.64
N ALA A 68 -2.38 6.40 20.98
CA ALA A 68 -2.24 7.57 20.11
C ALA A 68 -0.84 7.76 19.45
N PRO A 69 0.30 7.58 20.14
CA PRO A 69 1.62 7.74 19.51
C PRO A 69 1.87 6.76 18.36
N ARG A 70 1.37 5.53 18.50
CA ARG A 70 1.51 4.48 17.49
C ARG A 70 0.59 4.76 16.29
N LYS A 71 -0.60 5.32 16.51
CA LYS A 71 -1.51 5.78 15.44
C LYS A 71 -0.86 6.86 14.58
N VAL A 72 -0.28 7.88 15.23
CA VAL A 72 0.40 8.99 14.53
C VAL A 72 1.57 8.47 13.71
N LYS A 73 2.40 7.59 14.28
CA LYS A 73 3.52 6.99 13.55
C LYS A 73 3.06 6.26 12.29
N VAL A 74 2.07 5.36 12.38
CA VAL A 74 1.57 4.60 11.22
C VAL A 74 0.93 5.54 10.19
N GLY A 75 0.16 6.55 10.63
CA GLY A 75 -0.43 7.54 9.74
C GLY A 75 0.62 8.33 8.95
N LEU A 76 1.71 8.76 9.59
CA LEU A 76 2.81 9.45 8.92
C LEU A 76 3.50 8.57 7.87
N TRP A 77 3.69 7.27 8.17
CA TRP A 77 4.24 6.31 7.20
C TRP A 77 3.32 6.15 5.98
N LEU A 78 2.02 5.96 6.19
CA LEU A 78 1.05 5.87 5.10
C LEU A 78 1.02 7.14 4.22
N ILE A 79 1.11 8.32 4.83
CA ILE A 79 1.20 9.58 4.07
C ILE A 79 2.49 9.60 3.26
N GLY A 80 3.62 9.20 3.85
CA GLY A 80 4.91 9.10 3.15
C GLY A 80 4.86 8.15 1.96
N GLU A 81 4.25 6.97 2.13
CA GLU A 81 4.05 5.98 1.06
C GLU A 81 3.18 6.54 -0.06
N MET A 82 2.06 7.20 0.27
CA MET A 82 1.18 7.85 -0.71
C MET A 82 1.91 8.93 -1.52
N VAL A 83 2.71 9.77 -0.85
CA VAL A 83 3.54 10.79 -1.51
C VAL A 83 4.57 10.14 -2.42
N PHE A 84 5.27 9.11 -1.93
CA PHE A 84 6.27 8.39 -2.71
C PHE A 84 5.67 7.73 -3.96
N VAL A 85 4.56 7.00 -3.82
CA VAL A 85 3.84 6.39 -4.95
C VAL A 85 3.35 7.46 -5.92
N GLY A 86 2.84 8.58 -5.43
CA GLY A 86 2.44 9.72 -6.26
C GLY A 86 3.60 10.30 -7.07
N ILE A 87 4.78 10.43 -6.47
CA ILE A 87 6.01 10.87 -7.17
C ILE A 87 6.39 9.85 -8.25
N VAL A 88 6.44 8.56 -7.92
CA VAL A 88 6.76 7.50 -8.89
C VAL A 88 5.79 7.54 -10.07
N ALA A 89 4.48 7.58 -9.81
CA ALA A 89 3.46 7.66 -10.85
C ALA A 89 3.61 8.92 -11.73
N THR A 90 3.82 10.08 -11.10
CA THR A 90 3.99 11.35 -11.82
C THR A 90 5.24 11.34 -12.70
N CYS A 91 6.39 10.93 -12.14
CA CYS A 91 7.63 10.77 -12.90
C CYS A 91 7.46 9.76 -14.05
N THR A 92 6.78 8.64 -13.81
CA THR A 92 6.49 7.63 -14.83
C THR A 92 5.76 8.23 -16.02
N LEU A 93 4.70 9.00 -15.75
CA LEU A 93 3.83 9.55 -16.79
C LEU A 93 4.44 10.74 -17.53
N LEU A 94 5.24 11.57 -16.83
CA LEU A 94 5.83 12.79 -17.41
C LEU A 94 7.18 12.55 -18.11
N LEU A 95 8.02 11.66 -17.56
CA LEU A 95 9.37 11.44 -18.08
C LEU A 95 9.41 10.35 -19.17
N PHE A 96 8.48 9.39 -19.13
CA PHE A 96 8.48 8.26 -20.05
C PHE A 96 7.25 8.25 -20.95
N HIS A 97 7.49 8.08 -22.25
CA HIS A 97 6.47 8.22 -23.30
C HIS A 97 6.03 6.88 -23.87
N THR A 98 6.84 5.83 -23.70
CA THR A 98 6.53 4.48 -24.18
C THR A 98 6.15 3.56 -23.03
N HIS A 99 5.28 2.58 -23.30
CA HIS A 99 4.86 1.58 -22.30
C HIS A 99 6.04 0.77 -21.75
N ASN A 100 7.02 0.41 -22.58
CA ASN A 100 8.20 -0.33 -22.14
C ASN A 100 9.01 0.47 -21.11
N GLN A 101 9.24 1.75 -21.37
CA GLN A 101 9.97 2.61 -20.44
C GLN A 101 9.21 2.83 -19.13
N ARG A 102 7.90 3.08 -19.21
CA ARG A 102 7.04 3.24 -18.03
C ARG A 102 7.03 1.98 -17.16
N SER A 103 6.93 0.82 -17.79
CA SER A 103 6.85 -0.48 -17.11
C SER A 103 8.17 -0.93 -16.48
N SER A 104 9.33 -0.48 -17.01
CA SER A 104 10.63 -0.80 -16.41
C SER A 104 11.04 0.15 -15.28
N PHE A 105 10.41 1.32 -15.19
CA PHE A 105 10.72 2.33 -14.18
C PHE A 105 9.91 2.15 -12.89
N VAL A 106 8.63 1.79 -13.02
CA VAL A 106 7.76 1.42 -11.89
C VAL A 106 8.20 0.08 -11.32
#